data_AF-R1GR88-F1
#
_entry.id   AF-R1GR88-F1
#
_cell.length_a   1.000
_cell.length_b   1.000
_cell.length_c   1.000
_cell.angle_alpha   90.00
_cell.angle_beta   90.00
_cell.angle_gamma   90.00
#
_symmetry.space_group_name_H-M   'P 1'
#
loop_
_entity.id
_entity.type
_entity.pdbx_description
1 polymer ?
#
loop_
_entity_poly.entity_id
_entity_poly.type
_entity_poly.pdbx_seq_one_letter_code
_entity_poly.pdbx_strand_id
1 'polypeptide(L)'
;MSNPANFGSARPVLNPDDVAMLLIDHQRGLFQTVGDMPLPKLRLRAAALAKMAQAVTLARVVQAGVVPMDTAAVAAELQATWNRDDAMAWAAIYTSIFPAYQLLIESCGRAQEVVTHHEVLDSRR
;
A
#
# COMPACT_ATOMS: atom_id res chain seq x y z
N MET A 1 -13.41 1.89 39.67
CA MET A 1 -12.16 1.21 39.28
C MET A 1 -12.53 -0.20 38.87
N SER A 2 -12.26 -0.61 37.63
CA SER A 2 -12.52 -1.98 37.18
C SER A 2 -11.55 -2.95 37.87
N ASN A 3 -12.04 -4.14 38.19
CA ASN A 3 -11.22 -5.16 38.84
C ASN A 3 -10.09 -5.58 37.88
N PRO A 4 -8.82 -5.65 38.31
CA PRO A 4 -7.74 -6.17 37.46
C PRO A 4 -8.05 -7.61 37.04
N ALA A 5 -7.73 -7.95 35.78
CA ALA A 5 -8.04 -9.26 35.21
C ALA A 5 -7.41 -10.39 36.05
N ASN A 6 -8.23 -11.31 36.54
CA ASN A 6 -7.80 -12.48 37.32
C ASN A 6 -7.80 -13.72 36.42
N PHE A 7 -6.61 -14.21 36.08
CA PHE A 7 -6.41 -15.39 35.22
C PHE A 7 -6.34 -16.71 36.01
N GLY A 8 -6.67 -16.73 37.30
CA GLY A 8 -6.85 -17.97 38.06
C GLY A 8 -5.64 -18.92 38.01
N SER A 9 -4.43 -18.40 38.24
CA SER A 9 -3.14 -19.12 38.12
C SER A 9 -2.81 -19.73 36.75
N ALA A 10 -3.68 -19.60 35.75
CA ALA A 10 -3.35 -19.92 34.38
C ALA A 10 -2.36 -18.91 33.81
N ARG A 11 -1.42 -19.39 33.00
CA ARG A 11 -0.51 -18.51 32.27
C ARG A 11 -1.34 -17.66 31.29
N PRO A 12 -1.24 -16.32 31.33
CA PRO A 12 -1.91 -15.49 30.35
C PRO A 12 -1.30 -15.76 28.96
N VAL A 13 -2.14 -16.21 28.03
CA VAL A 13 -1.78 -16.49 26.64
C VAL A 13 -2.72 -15.69 25.75
N LEU A 14 -2.19 -15.14 24.66
CA LEU A 14 -3.02 -14.46 23.65
C LEU A 14 -3.83 -15.50 22.88
N ASN A 15 -5.15 -15.37 22.92
CA ASN A 15 -6.04 -16.14 22.05
C ASN A 15 -6.05 -15.47 20.66
N PRO A 16 -5.54 -16.11 19.59
CA PRO A 16 -5.57 -15.51 18.27
C PRO A 16 -6.99 -15.22 17.78
N ASP A 17 -8.01 -15.94 18.28
CA ASP A 17 -9.43 -15.76 17.96
C ASP A 17 -10.12 -14.65 18.75
N ASP A 18 -9.48 -14.13 19.79
CA ASP A 18 -10.04 -13.08 20.66
C ASP A 18 -8.92 -12.13 21.11
N VAL A 19 -8.39 -11.38 20.14
CA VAL A 19 -7.31 -10.41 20.38
C VAL A 19 -7.42 -9.22 19.42
N ALA A 20 -7.05 -8.04 19.91
CA ALA A 20 -6.85 -6.84 19.12
C ALA A 20 -5.41 -6.34 19.30
N MET A 21 -4.79 -5.85 18.23
CA MET A 21 -3.51 -5.14 18.30
C MET A 21 -3.75 -3.64 18.16
N LEU A 22 -3.21 -2.86 19.09
CA LEU A 22 -3.34 -1.42 19.12
C LEU A 22 -1.96 -0.77 18.96
N LEU A 23 -1.77 -0.02 17.86
CA LEU A 23 -0.55 0.74 17.60
C LEU A 23 -0.79 2.21 18.01
N ILE A 24 -0.34 2.58 19.21
CA ILE A 24 -0.54 3.93 19.75
C ILE A 24 0.70 4.78 19.46
N ASP A 25 0.48 5.99 18.97
CA ASP A 25 1.46 7.07 18.96
C ASP A 25 2.77 6.84 18.17
N HIS A 26 2.70 6.04 17.09
CA HIS A 26 3.86 5.74 16.24
C HIS A 26 4.22 6.86 15.22
N GLN A 27 4.07 8.11 15.62
CA GLN A 27 4.35 9.28 14.78
C GLN A 27 5.85 9.65 14.75
N ARG A 28 6.32 10.16 13.61
CA ARG A 28 7.76 10.39 13.33
C ARG A 28 8.49 11.24 14.39
N GLY A 29 7.81 12.25 14.96
CA GLY A 29 8.38 13.17 15.95
C GLY A 29 8.65 12.51 17.29
N LEU A 30 7.69 11.73 17.80
CA LEU A 30 7.80 11.06 19.10
C LEU A 30 8.77 9.88 19.10
N PHE A 31 9.06 9.32 17.93
CA PHE A 31 10.13 8.34 17.81
C PHE A 31 11.52 8.90 18.19
N GLN A 32 11.71 10.22 18.15
CA GLN A 32 12.96 10.86 18.56
C GLN A 32 13.09 10.98 20.09
N THR A 33 11.99 10.85 20.84
CA THR A 33 11.99 10.98 22.31
C THR A 33 12.23 9.64 23.01
N VAL A 34 12.32 8.53 22.27
CA VAL A 34 12.57 7.19 22.79
C VAL A 34 14.07 7.02 23.05
N GLY A 35 14.48 7.08 24.32
CA GLY A 35 15.89 7.05 24.73
C GLY A 35 16.43 5.67 25.12
N ASP A 36 15.58 4.66 25.27
CA ASP A 36 15.94 3.32 25.74
C ASP A 36 16.37 2.35 24.63
N MET A 37 16.23 2.75 23.35
CA MET A 37 16.58 1.93 22.19
C MET A 37 17.10 2.74 21.01
N PRO A 38 18.11 2.25 20.26
CA PRO A 38 18.54 2.88 19.01
C PRO A 38 17.40 3.00 18.00
N LEU A 39 17.25 4.19 17.39
CA LEU A 39 16.17 4.51 16.45
C LEU A 39 16.01 3.51 15.28
N PRO A 40 17.07 2.98 14.63
CA PRO A 40 16.90 1.97 13.58
C PRO A 40 16.21 0.69 14.09
N LYS A 41 16.54 0.26 15.31
CA LYS A 41 15.95 -0.93 15.94
C LYS A 41 14.50 -0.68 16.35
N LEU A 42 14.19 0.50 16.86
CA LEU A 42 12.83 0.93 17.15
C LEU A 42 11.95 0.91 15.89
N ARG A 43 12.43 1.51 14.80
CA ARG A 43 11.71 1.54 13.51
C ARG A 43 11.50 0.15 12.93
N LEU A 44 12.50 -0.72 13.03
CA LEU A 44 12.40 -2.10 12.55
C LEU A 44 11.33 -2.89 13.31
N ARG A 45 11.30 -2.78 14.64
CA ARG A 45 10.30 -3.47 15.49
C ARG A 45 8.89 -2.95 15.23
N ALA A 46 8.73 -1.63 15.14
CA ALA A 46 7.46 -1.01 14.77
C ALA A 46 6.96 -1.50 13.40
N ALA A 47 7.84 -1.54 12.40
CA ALA A 47 7.51 -2.03 11.07
C ALA A 47 7.14 -3.53 11.08
N ALA A 48 7.84 -4.35 11.88
CA ALA A 48 7.53 -5.77 12.03
C ALA A 48 6.12 -5.99 12.62
N LEU A 49 5.78 -5.26 13.69
CA LEU A 49 4.43 -5.30 14.28
C LEU A 49 3.37 -4.87 13.27
N ALA A 50 3.58 -3.76 12.56
CA ALA A 50 2.63 -3.28 11.54
C ALA A 50 2.40 -4.31 10.41
N LYS A 51 3.47 -4.95 9.91
CA LYS A 51 3.36 -5.99 8.89
C LYS A 51 2.61 -7.23 9.39
N MET A 52 2.87 -7.65 10.63
CA MET A 52 2.11 -8.75 11.25
C MET A 52 0.62 -8.39 11.41
N ALA A 53 0.31 -7.15 11.82
CA ALA A 53 -1.07 -6.64 11.88
C ALA A 53 -1.77 -6.82 10.54
N GLN A 54 -1.14 -6.28 9.49
CA GLN A 54 -1.69 -6.27 8.15
C GLN A 54 -1.93 -7.69 7.63
N ALA A 55 -0.97 -8.59 7.81
CA ALA A 55 -1.09 -9.97 7.37
C ALA A 55 -2.23 -10.73 8.07
N VAL A 56 -2.36 -10.59 9.39
CA VAL A 56 -3.43 -11.25 10.16
C VAL A 56 -4.80 -10.66 9.81
N THR A 57 -4.91 -9.33 9.71
CA THR A 57 -6.15 -8.67 9.31
C THR A 57 -6.59 -9.11 7.91
N LEU A 58 -5.65 -9.12 6.95
CA LEU A 58 -5.94 -9.60 5.59
C LEU A 58 -6.44 -11.05 5.60
N ALA A 59 -5.76 -11.94 6.33
CA ALA A 59 -6.17 -13.33 6.45
C ALA A 59 -7.57 -13.49 7.06
N ARG A 60 -7.90 -12.74 8.12
CA ARG A 60 -9.22 -12.73 8.76
C ARG A 60 -10.33 -12.27 7.82
N VAL A 61 -10.08 -11.20 7.07
CA VAL A 61 -11.03 -10.64 6.11
C VAL A 61 -11.28 -11.65 4.96
N VAL A 62 -10.23 -12.29 4.46
CA VAL A 62 -10.34 -13.36 3.44
C VAL A 62 -11.10 -14.57 3.98
N GLN A 63 -10.82 -15.01 5.21
CA GLN A 63 -11.54 -16.11 5.86
C GLN A 63 -13.04 -15.81 6.04
N ALA A 64 -13.42 -14.54 6.18
CA ALA A 64 -14.81 -14.10 6.21
C ALA A 64 -15.48 -14.05 4.82
N GLY A 65 -14.78 -14.48 3.76
CA GLY A 65 -15.29 -14.55 2.39
C GLY A 65 -15.13 -13.26 1.58
N VAL A 66 -14.41 -12.26 2.11
CA VAL A 66 -14.12 -11.02 1.36
C VAL A 66 -13.00 -11.29 0.37
N VAL A 67 -13.14 -10.75 -0.85
CA VAL A 67 -12.08 -10.74 -1.87
C VAL A 67 -11.38 -9.38 -1.82
N PRO A 68 -10.15 -9.28 -1.29
CA PRO A 68 -9.42 -8.03 -1.26
C PRO A 68 -9.03 -7.62 -2.68
N MET A 69 -9.33 -6.38 -3.06
CA MET A 69 -8.97 -5.78 -4.34
C MET A 69 -8.24 -4.47 -4.08
N ASP A 70 -7.28 -4.14 -4.92
CA ASP A 70 -6.65 -2.82 -4.90
C ASP A 70 -7.43 -1.83 -5.78
N THR A 71 -7.09 -0.55 -5.67
CA THR A 71 -7.76 0.52 -6.44
C THR A 71 -7.64 0.33 -7.95
N ALA A 72 -6.54 -0.26 -8.43
CA ALA A 72 -6.33 -0.49 -9.84
C ALA A 72 -7.19 -1.65 -10.36
N ALA A 73 -7.35 -2.72 -9.58
CA ALA A 73 -8.25 -3.82 -9.88
C ALA A 73 -9.69 -3.31 -9.98
N VAL A 74 -10.13 -2.49 -9.03
CA VAL A 74 -11.46 -1.86 -9.07
C VAL A 74 -11.60 -0.96 -10.32
N ALA A 75 -10.61 -0.12 -10.62
CA ALA A 75 -10.62 0.71 -11.81
C ALA A 75 -10.69 -0.13 -13.10
N ALA A 76 -9.95 -1.23 -13.17
CA ALA A 76 -9.94 -2.15 -14.31
C ALA A 76 -11.27 -2.88 -14.49
N GLU A 77 -11.90 -3.32 -13.39
CA GLU A 77 -13.23 -3.93 -13.43
C GLU A 77 -14.30 -2.95 -13.93
N LEU A 78 -14.28 -1.70 -13.45
CA LEU A 78 -15.21 -0.66 -13.90
C LEU A 78 -15.00 -0.26 -15.36
N GLN A 79 -13.73 -0.16 -15.76
CA GLN A 79 -13.36 0.18 -17.14
C GLN A 79 -13.76 -0.93 -18.11
N ALA A 80 -13.54 -2.20 -17.73
CA ALA A 80 -13.74 -3.45 -18.46
C ALA A 80 -12.93 -3.62 -19.78
N THR A 81 -12.76 -2.56 -20.58
CA THR A 81 -12.04 -2.58 -21.86
C THR A 81 -11.37 -1.25 -22.17
N TRP A 82 -10.25 -1.30 -22.88
CA TRP A 82 -9.59 -0.11 -23.44
C TRP A 82 -10.20 0.36 -24.76
N ASN A 83 -11.01 -0.48 -25.43
CA ASN A 83 -11.63 -0.13 -26.71
C ASN A 83 -12.87 0.75 -26.48
N ARG A 84 -12.63 2.02 -26.14
CA ARG A 84 -13.66 3.01 -25.77
C ARG A 84 -13.20 4.41 -26.19
N ASP A 85 -14.15 5.29 -26.50
CA ASP A 85 -13.86 6.67 -26.89
C ASP A 85 -13.22 7.50 -25.76
N ASP A 86 -13.45 7.11 -24.50
CA ASP A 86 -12.94 7.75 -23.28
C ASP A 86 -11.63 7.14 -22.75
N ALA A 87 -10.94 6.30 -23.53
CA ALA A 87 -9.71 5.61 -23.11
C ALA A 87 -8.63 6.54 -22.53
N MET A 88 -8.46 7.75 -23.09
CA MET A 88 -7.47 8.71 -22.57
C MET A 88 -7.86 9.31 -21.22
N ALA A 89 -9.16 9.45 -20.93
CA ALA A 89 -9.62 9.84 -19.61
C ALA A 89 -9.33 8.74 -18.59
N TRP A 90 -9.52 7.47 -18.96
CA TRP A 90 -9.12 6.33 -18.13
C TRP A 90 -7.60 6.29 -17.89
N ALA A 91 -6.79 6.53 -18.92
CA ALA A 91 -5.34 6.62 -18.76
C ALA A 91 -4.92 7.65 -17.70
N ALA A 92 -5.58 8.82 -17.67
CA ALA A 92 -5.34 9.84 -16.64
C ALA A 92 -5.76 9.40 -15.23
N ILE A 93 -6.79 8.56 -15.10
CA ILE A 93 -7.13 7.95 -13.80
C ILE A 93 -6.02 6.99 -13.37
N TYR A 94 -5.52 6.14 -14.28
CA TYR A 94 -4.44 5.21 -13.98
C TYR A 94 -3.13 5.90 -13.59
N THR A 95 -2.81 7.08 -14.12
CA THR A 95 -1.62 7.83 -13.67
C THR A 95 -1.74 8.32 -12.21
N SER A 96 -2.97 8.53 -11.73
CA SER A 96 -3.24 8.89 -10.33
C SER A 96 -3.03 7.70 -9.38
N ILE A 97 -3.26 6.47 -9.87
CA ILE A 97 -3.06 5.23 -9.11
C ILE A 97 -1.59 4.76 -9.21
N PHE A 98 -1.00 4.90 -10.39
CA PHE A 98 0.36 4.50 -10.72
C PHE A 98 1.15 5.68 -11.27
N PRO A 99 1.93 6.40 -10.44
CA PRO A 99 2.72 7.54 -10.90
C PRO A 99 3.68 7.20 -12.05
N ALA A 100 4.21 5.97 -12.08
CA ALA A 100 5.11 5.50 -13.14
C ALA A 100 4.41 5.35 -14.51
N TYR A 101 3.09 5.23 -14.56
CA TYR A 101 2.34 5.13 -15.82
C TYR A 101 2.39 6.42 -16.63
N GLN A 102 2.47 7.57 -15.95
CA GLN A 102 2.63 8.86 -16.61
C GLN A 102 3.91 8.89 -17.44
N LEU A 103 5.02 8.41 -16.87
CA LEU A 103 6.31 8.34 -17.57
C LEU A 103 6.23 7.47 -18.84
N LEU A 104 5.50 6.35 -18.76
CA LEU A 104 5.28 5.47 -19.91
C LEU A 104 4.50 6.18 -21.02
N ILE A 105 3.40 6.86 -20.68
CA ILE A 105 2.55 7.58 -21.64
C ILE A 105 3.35 8.68 -22.34
N GLU A 106 4.08 9.50 -21.57
CA GLU A 106 4.93 10.57 -22.11
C GLU A 106 6.03 10.02 -23.02
N SER A 107 6.69 8.92 -22.60
CA SER A 107 7.72 8.27 -23.40
C SER A 107 7.19 7.70 -24.72
N CYS A 108 6.03 7.04 -24.70
CA CYS A 108 5.39 6.52 -25.91
C CYS A 108 4.94 7.63 -26.85
N GLY A 109 4.33 8.70 -26.33
CA GLY A 109 3.95 9.86 -27.12
C GLY A 109 5.15 10.49 -27.82
N ARG A 110 6.25 10.71 -27.08
CA ARG A 110 7.49 11.25 -27.65
C ARG A 110 8.08 10.35 -28.74
N ALA A 111 8.06 9.03 -28.55
CA ALA A 111 8.55 8.09 -29.56
C ALA A 111 7.72 8.16 -30.86
N GLN A 112 6.40 8.31 -30.76
CA GLN A 112 5.51 8.45 -31.93
C GLN A 112 5.72 9.77 -32.67
N GLU A 113 5.96 10.87 -31.95
CA GLU A 113 6.31 12.16 -32.55
C GLU A 113 7.59 12.07 -33.38
N VAL A 114 8.65 11.45 -32.85
CA VAL A 114 9.92 11.28 -33.56
C VAL A 114 9.73 10.49 -34.85
N VAL A 115 8.92 9.43 -34.83
CA VAL A 115 8.59 8.63 -36.01
C VAL A 115 7.81 9.44 -37.03
N THR A 116 6.81 10.21 -36.58
CA THR A 116 5.90 10.97 -37.46
C THR A 116 6.58 12.19 -38.08
N HIS A 117 7.41 12.89 -37.31
CA HIS A 117 8.08 14.12 -37.72
C HIS A 117 9.49 13.91 -38.27
N HIS A 118 9.96 12.65 -38.36
CA HIS A 118 11.30 12.27 -38.80
C HIS A 118 12.41 13.08 -38.10
N GLU A 119 12.27 13.33 -36.80
CA GLU A 119 13.30 14.05 -36.05
C GLU A 119 14.62 13.26 -36.09
N VAL A 120 15.73 13.98 -36.31
CA VAL A 120 17.07 13.40 -36.27
C VAL A 120 17.36 12.97 -34.83
N LEU A 121 17.65 11.68 -34.64
CA LEU A 121 18.04 11.11 -33.35
C LEU A 121 19.14 11.97 -32.71
N ASP A 122 19.02 12.29 -31.42
CA ASP A 122 20.03 13.09 -30.70
C ASP A 122 21.43 12.46 -30.75
N SER A 123 21.54 11.14 -30.95
CA SER A 123 22.82 10.46 -31.16
C SER A 123 23.51 10.82 -32.50
N ARG A 124 22.82 11.53 -33.39
CA ARG A 124 23.30 11.98 -34.71
C ARG A 124 23.35 13.51 -34.82
N ARG A 125 23.10 14.23 -33.72
CA ARG A 125 23.33 15.68 -33.59
C ARG A 125 24.72 15.99 -33.07
#